data_AF-A0A432H9Z0-F1
#
_entry.id   AF-A0A432H9Z0-F1
#
_cell.length_a   1.000
_cell.length_b   1.000
_cell.length_c   1.000
_cell.angle_alpha   90.00
_cell.angle_beta   90.00
_cell.angle_gamma   90.00
#
_symmetry.space_group_name_H-M   'P 1'
#
loop_
_entity.id
_entity.type
_entity.pdbx_description
1 polymer ?
#
loop_
_entity_poly.entity_id
_entity_poly.type
_entity_poly.pdbx_seq_one_letter_code
_entity_poly.pdbx_strand_id
1 'polypeptide(L)'
;MKKARHITGEMGGLKIAIDVGGTFTDVVLMDPATNAFHYTKTPTTHHDLSEGVLKGLREILEVAAIKDTSSCHLIHGTTIGTNAIIEGKGARVGLITTEGFEDVLEIRRVARPREATFDFWVDNPPPLVPRYLRKGIRERIDKAGNVITPLDLSTLEKAIEIFKNEGVEGIAVVLLFAFLNPRHEQEIRSYLTESLPGVHISLSSEICPEFREYERTSTTVMNAYLGPIIKTYLDDLTVQVKKRYPNFNILIFQSNGGAMPVASAAAYASNLINSGPAGGAIATAYVSRITGNEMAIGMDMGGTTCDISVIDRGIPRTTTWGGVSEYPIKLPMIDLK
;
A
#
# COMPACT_ATOMS: atom_id res chain seq x y z
N MET A 1 31.16 -10.17 -7.23
CA MET A 1 30.53 -10.60 -5.97
C MET A 1 30.58 -9.46 -4.95
N LYS A 2 29.53 -8.63 -4.88
CA LYS A 2 29.43 -7.59 -3.84
C LYS A 2 28.81 -8.23 -2.60
N LYS A 3 29.58 -8.37 -1.52
CA LYS A 3 29.09 -8.83 -0.22
C LYS A 3 27.90 -7.96 0.19
N ALA A 4 26.77 -8.60 0.50
CA ALA A 4 25.64 -7.96 1.14
C ALA A 4 26.15 -7.29 2.43
N ARG A 5 26.02 -5.97 2.52
CA ARG A 5 26.28 -5.25 3.76
C ARG A 5 25.08 -5.51 4.67
N HIS A 6 25.24 -6.43 5.62
CA HIS A 6 24.34 -6.53 6.76
C HIS A 6 24.40 -5.18 7.50
N ILE A 7 23.31 -4.41 7.45
CA ILE A 7 23.11 -3.28 8.34
C ILE A 7 22.67 -3.88 9.67
N THR A 8 23.64 -4.27 10.50
CA THR A 8 23.40 -4.54 11.92
C THR A 8 23.28 -3.19 12.61
N GLY A 9 22.12 -2.55 12.50
CA GLY A 9 21.75 -1.55 13.48
C GLY A 9 21.53 -2.29 14.80
N GLU A 10 22.28 -1.95 15.85
CA GLU A 10 21.95 -2.36 17.21
C GLU A 10 20.54 -1.85 17.55
N MET A 11 19.52 -2.69 17.31
CA MET A 11 18.15 -2.41 17.71
C MET A 11 17.97 -2.85 19.17
N GLY A 12 18.54 -2.06 20.08
CA GLY A 12 18.21 -2.14 21.51
C GLY A 12 16.82 -1.57 21.75
N GLY A 13 15.81 -2.42 21.83
CA GLY A 13 14.43 -2.01 22.09
C GLY A 13 13.43 -3.13 21.86
N LEU A 14 12.32 -3.09 22.58
CA LEU A 14 11.23 -4.05 22.44
C LEU A 14 10.63 -3.95 21.04
N LYS A 15 10.24 -5.10 20.47
CA LYS A 15 9.57 -5.14 19.18
C LYS A 15 8.18 -5.69 19.38
N ILE A 16 7.17 -4.90 19.03
CA ILE A 16 5.77 -5.31 19.08
C ILE A 16 5.26 -5.31 17.65
N ALA A 17 4.88 -6.47 17.14
CA ALA A 17 4.19 -6.62 15.88
C ALA A 17 2.69 -6.76 16.13
N ILE A 18 1.88 -6.05 15.35
CA ILE A 18 0.42 -6.12 15.41
C ILE A 18 -0.09 -6.35 14.01
N ASP A 19 -0.99 -7.32 13.84
CA ASP A 19 -1.77 -7.49 12.62
C ASP A 19 -3.26 -7.29 12.94
N VAL A 20 -3.87 -6.29 12.32
CA VAL A 20 -5.30 -6.02 12.45
C VAL A 20 -6.05 -6.73 11.33
N GLY A 21 -6.57 -7.90 11.67
CA GLY A 21 -7.44 -8.70 10.81
C GLY A 21 -8.92 -8.35 10.92
N GLY A 22 -9.74 -9.04 10.14
CA GLY A 22 -11.20 -8.84 10.11
C GLY A 22 -11.96 -9.42 11.31
N THR A 23 -11.37 -10.30 12.11
CA THR A 23 -12.06 -10.88 13.28
C THR A 23 -11.29 -10.64 14.58
N PHE A 24 -9.97 -10.78 14.50
CA PHE A 24 -9.09 -10.58 15.63
C PHE A 24 -7.92 -9.69 15.25
N THR A 25 -7.39 -9.00 16.26
CA THR A 25 -6.10 -8.32 16.24
C THR A 25 -5.10 -9.23 16.94
N ASP A 26 -4.09 -9.66 16.21
CA ASP A 26 -3.01 -10.51 16.70
C ASP A 26 -1.82 -9.64 17.09
N VAL A 27 -1.26 -9.85 18.29
CA VAL A 27 -0.16 -9.06 18.83
C VAL A 27 0.95 -9.97 19.32
N VAL A 28 2.17 -9.72 18.86
CA VAL A 28 3.38 -10.44 19.26
C VAL A 28 4.41 -9.46 19.78
N LEU A 29 4.99 -9.75 20.93
CA LEU A 29 6.12 -9.02 21.49
C LEU A 29 7.36 -9.90 21.49
N MET A 30 8.48 -9.34 21.01
CA MET A 30 9.80 -9.92 21.11
C MET A 30 10.70 -8.99 21.91
N ASP A 31 11.28 -9.52 22.98
CA ASP A 31 12.31 -8.85 23.76
C ASP A 31 13.70 -9.33 23.31
N PRO A 32 14.51 -8.49 22.65
CA PRO A 32 15.85 -8.87 22.20
C PRO A 32 16.83 -9.17 23.34
N ALA A 33 16.61 -8.65 24.55
CA ALA A 33 17.51 -8.86 25.68
C ALA A 33 17.39 -10.28 26.25
N THR A 34 16.16 -10.80 26.30
CA THR A 34 15.86 -12.13 26.85
C THR A 34 15.63 -13.19 25.76
N ASN A 35 15.44 -12.77 24.51
CA ASN A 35 14.89 -13.58 23.42
C ASN A 35 13.50 -14.17 23.72
N ALA A 36 12.76 -13.59 24.67
CA ALA A 36 11.41 -14.02 25.00
C ALA A 36 10.41 -13.55 23.93
N PHE A 37 9.44 -14.42 23.64
CA PHE A 37 8.28 -14.10 22.82
C PHE A 37 7.02 -14.18 23.68
N HIS A 38 6.18 -13.15 23.56
CA HIS A 38 4.85 -13.13 24.13
C HIS A 38 3.85 -12.91 23.00
N TYR A 39 2.65 -13.44 23.14
CA TYR A 39 1.56 -13.20 22.20
C TYR A 39 0.24 -13.00 22.93
N THR A 40 -0.64 -12.20 22.34
CA THR A 40 -2.05 -12.08 22.75
C THR A 40 -2.91 -11.90 21.50
N LYS A 41 -4.20 -12.19 21.65
CA LYS A 41 -5.21 -12.09 20.59
C LYS A 41 -6.43 -11.41 21.16
N THR A 42 -6.83 -10.30 20.55
CA THR A 42 -7.99 -9.52 20.98
C THR A 42 -9.02 -9.46 19.85
N PRO A 43 -10.33 -9.38 20.15
CA PRO A 43 -11.35 -9.13 19.12
C PRO A 43 -11.09 -7.80 18.40
N THR A 44 -11.29 -7.76 17.08
CA THR A 44 -11.18 -6.52 16.30
C THR A 44 -12.31 -5.56 16.64
N THR A 45 -11.98 -4.32 16.97
CA THR A 45 -12.97 -3.27 17.24
C THR A 45 -13.33 -2.55 15.93
N HIS A 46 -14.31 -3.08 15.18
CA HIS A 46 -14.62 -2.59 13.82
C HIS A 46 -15.02 -1.11 13.71
N HIS A 47 -15.62 -0.54 14.77
CA HIS A 47 -16.01 0.86 14.76
C HIS A 47 -14.83 1.80 15.04
N ASP A 48 -13.75 1.30 15.66
CA ASP A 48 -12.51 2.01 15.94
C ASP A 48 -11.35 1.01 16.06
N LEU A 49 -10.61 0.84 14.98
CA LEU A 49 -9.48 -0.10 14.94
C LEU A 49 -8.32 0.34 15.86
N SER A 50 -8.19 1.64 16.14
CA SER A 50 -7.17 2.18 17.05
C SER A 50 -7.41 1.72 18.49
N GLU A 51 -8.67 1.63 18.91
CA GLU A 51 -9.03 1.10 20.23
C GLU A 51 -8.56 -0.37 20.39
N GLY A 52 -8.83 -1.19 19.37
CA GLY A 52 -8.40 -2.59 19.35
C GLY A 52 -6.88 -2.74 19.47
N VAL A 53 -6.13 -1.89 18.77
CA VAL A 53 -4.67 -1.84 18.86
C VAL A 53 -4.20 -1.44 20.27
N LEU A 54 -4.77 -0.38 20.85
CA LEU A 54 -4.42 0.06 22.20
C LEU A 54 -4.73 -0.99 23.28
N LYS A 55 -5.81 -1.75 23.11
CA LYS A 55 -6.14 -2.87 23.97
C LYS A 55 -5.10 -3.98 23.88
N GLY A 56 -4.75 -4.40 22.65
CA GLY A 56 -3.72 -5.40 22.43
C GLY A 56 -2.35 -5.00 22.99
N LEU A 57 -1.97 -3.73 22.83
CA LEU A 57 -0.74 -3.17 23.40
C LEU A 57 -0.70 -3.22 24.93
N ARG A 58 -1.81 -2.92 25.59
CA ARG A 58 -1.91 -3.01 27.05
C ARG A 58 -1.78 -4.46 27.52
N GLU A 59 -2.55 -5.37 26.93
CA GLU A 59 -2.56 -6.77 27.32
C GLU A 59 -1.20 -7.44 27.10
N ILE A 60 -0.51 -7.17 25.98
CA ILE A 60 0.79 -7.81 25.72
C ILE A 60 1.88 -7.34 26.70
N LEU A 61 1.85 -6.05 27.09
CA LEU A 61 2.79 -5.50 28.06
C LEU A 61 2.53 -6.05 29.47
N GLU A 62 1.26 -6.25 29.83
CA GLU A 62 0.87 -6.91 31.08
C GLU A 62 1.32 -8.38 31.11
N VAL A 63 1.09 -9.14 30.03
CA VAL A 63 1.52 -10.54 29.89
C VAL A 63 3.04 -10.67 29.95
N ALA A 64 3.77 -9.74 29.35
CA ALA A 64 5.23 -9.72 29.38
C ALA A 64 5.82 -9.13 30.68
N ALA A 65 4.98 -8.61 31.58
CA ALA A 65 5.38 -7.88 32.79
C ALA A 65 6.37 -6.72 32.51
N ILE A 66 6.26 -6.09 31.34
CA ILE A 66 7.14 -5.01 30.90
C ILE A 66 6.63 -3.68 31.44
N LYS A 67 7.51 -2.98 32.16
CA LYS A 67 7.22 -1.64 32.73
C LYS A 67 7.97 -0.52 32.02
N ASP A 68 9.18 -0.79 31.53
CA ASP A 68 9.96 0.17 30.77
C ASP A 68 9.69 0.00 29.28
N THR A 69 9.11 1.03 28.68
CA THR A 69 8.86 1.10 27.24
C THR A 69 9.56 2.29 26.59
N SER A 70 10.69 2.71 27.16
CA SER A 70 11.51 3.83 26.68
C SER A 70 12.04 3.62 25.25
N SER A 71 12.30 2.37 24.86
CA SER A 71 12.70 1.98 23.50
C SER A 71 11.80 0.84 23.00
N CYS A 72 10.79 1.19 22.18
CA CYS A 72 9.86 0.22 21.61
C CYS A 72 9.54 0.57 20.15
N HIS A 73 9.64 -0.44 19.28
CA HIS A 73 9.22 -0.39 17.89
C HIS A 73 7.88 -1.11 17.75
N LEU A 74 6.86 -0.36 17.35
CA LEU A 74 5.57 -0.91 16.96
C LEU A 74 5.56 -1.12 15.44
N ILE A 75 5.44 -2.37 15.00
CA ILE A 75 5.30 -2.74 13.59
C ILE A 75 3.83 -3.11 13.37
N HIS A 76 3.11 -2.28 12.63
CA HIS A 76 1.68 -2.39 12.44
C HIS A 76 1.37 -2.85 11.01
N GLY A 77 0.83 -4.07 10.89
CA GLY A 77 0.18 -4.60 9.69
C GLY A 77 -1.32 -4.37 9.75
N THR A 78 -1.94 -4.16 8.59
CA THR A 78 -3.37 -3.91 8.49
C THR A 78 -3.96 -4.40 7.19
N THR A 79 -5.18 -4.90 7.26
CA THR A 79 -5.97 -5.36 6.10
C THR A 79 -6.87 -4.26 5.51
N ILE A 80 -6.85 -3.03 6.07
CA ILE A 80 -7.70 -1.91 5.62
C ILE A 80 -7.56 -1.65 4.12
N GLY A 81 -6.34 -1.65 3.58
CA GLY A 81 -6.10 -1.35 2.17
C GLY A 81 -6.75 -2.37 1.23
N THR A 82 -6.52 -3.67 1.48
CA THR A 82 -7.10 -4.75 0.68
C THR A 82 -8.64 -4.75 0.80
N ASN A 83 -9.18 -4.62 2.01
CA ASN A 83 -10.63 -4.64 2.24
C ASN A 83 -11.34 -3.44 1.62
N ALA A 84 -10.75 -2.24 1.67
CA ALA A 84 -11.35 -1.05 1.06
C ALA A 84 -11.52 -1.18 -0.46
N ILE A 85 -10.62 -1.88 -1.15
CA ILE A 85 -10.75 -2.18 -2.58
C ILE A 85 -11.86 -3.19 -2.82
N ILE A 86 -11.87 -4.29 -2.06
CA ILE A 86 -12.87 -5.37 -2.21
C ILE A 86 -14.29 -4.85 -1.94
N GLU A 87 -14.46 -4.03 -0.90
CA GLU A 87 -15.76 -3.47 -0.51
C GLU A 87 -16.16 -2.22 -1.31
N GLY A 88 -15.26 -1.70 -2.16
CA GLY A 88 -15.50 -0.47 -2.91
C GLY A 88 -15.64 0.78 -2.04
N LYS A 89 -15.02 0.80 -0.85
CA LYS A 89 -15.14 1.87 0.15
C LYS A 89 -13.96 2.85 0.15
N GLY A 90 -13.24 2.96 -0.95
CA GLY A 90 -12.16 3.95 -1.11
C GLY A 90 -12.63 5.37 -1.34
N ALA A 91 -11.66 6.28 -1.43
CA ALA A 91 -11.87 7.68 -1.72
C ALA A 91 -12.42 7.90 -3.14
N ARG A 92 -13.18 8.98 -3.36
CA ARG A 92 -13.54 9.39 -4.72
C ARG A 92 -12.31 9.93 -5.45
N VAL A 93 -11.91 9.28 -6.54
CA VAL A 93 -10.66 9.60 -7.25
C VAL A 93 -10.90 10.24 -8.62
N GLY A 94 -10.13 11.30 -8.91
CA GLY A 94 -9.92 11.83 -10.26
C GLY A 94 -8.66 11.27 -10.90
N LEU A 95 -8.69 11.04 -12.22
CA LEU A 95 -7.52 10.62 -12.98
C LEU A 95 -7.15 11.69 -13.99
N ILE A 96 -5.90 12.15 -13.95
CA ILE A 96 -5.27 12.98 -14.96
C ILE A 96 -4.36 12.12 -15.82
N THR A 97 -4.55 12.16 -17.13
CA THR A 97 -3.68 11.51 -18.11
C THR A 97 -3.19 12.48 -19.15
N THR A 98 -2.22 12.07 -19.97
CA THR A 98 -2.00 12.71 -21.27
C THR A 98 -3.28 12.65 -22.10
N GLU A 99 -3.60 13.72 -22.82
CA GLU A 99 -4.74 13.78 -23.75
C GLU A 99 -4.76 12.59 -24.72
N GLY A 100 -5.92 11.95 -24.84
CA GLY A 100 -6.12 10.73 -25.64
C GLY A 100 -5.79 9.41 -24.92
N PHE A 101 -5.38 9.45 -23.65
CA PHE A 101 -5.07 8.27 -22.82
C PHE A 101 -6.03 8.08 -21.64
N GLU A 102 -7.16 8.78 -21.63
CA GLU A 102 -8.16 8.77 -20.54
C GLU A 102 -8.79 7.38 -20.37
N ASP A 103 -8.88 6.62 -21.47
CA ASP A 103 -9.56 5.33 -21.53
C ASP A 103 -8.65 4.14 -21.23
N VAL A 104 -7.41 4.37 -20.77
CA VAL A 104 -6.44 3.30 -20.51
C VAL A 104 -6.94 2.26 -19.49
N LEU A 105 -7.70 2.70 -18.48
CA LEU A 105 -8.28 1.82 -17.46
C LEU A 105 -9.48 1.01 -17.96
N GLU A 106 -10.17 1.50 -18.98
CA GLU A 106 -11.29 0.82 -19.63
C GLU A 106 -10.77 -0.24 -20.60
N ILE A 107 -9.76 0.13 -21.40
CA ILE A 107 -9.18 -0.74 -22.43
C ILE A 107 -8.43 -1.91 -21.79
N ARG A 108 -7.74 -1.69 -20.65
CA ARG A 108 -7.01 -2.73 -19.89
C ARG A 108 -6.02 -3.57 -20.68
N ARG A 109 -5.52 -3.03 -21.81
CA ARG A 109 -4.73 -3.81 -22.79
C ARG A 109 -5.45 -5.10 -23.24
N VAL A 110 -6.78 -5.08 -23.27
CA VAL A 110 -7.66 -6.23 -23.58
C VAL A 110 -7.50 -7.38 -22.58
N ALA A 111 -7.04 -7.09 -21.36
CA ALA A 111 -7.01 -8.08 -20.28
C ALA A 111 -8.44 -8.48 -19.88
N ARG A 112 -8.60 -9.77 -19.60
CA ARG A 112 -9.83 -10.38 -19.06
C ARG A 112 -9.59 -10.85 -17.63
N PRO A 113 -10.66 -11.05 -16.84
CA PRO A 113 -10.54 -11.63 -15.52
C PRO A 113 -9.83 -12.98 -15.56
N ARG A 114 -8.98 -13.25 -14.57
CA ARG A 114 -8.12 -14.45 -14.61
C ARG A 114 -8.94 -15.74 -14.60
N GLU A 115 -9.97 -15.82 -13.77
CA GLU A 115 -10.84 -17.01 -13.68
C GLU A 115 -11.65 -17.25 -14.96
N ALA A 116 -11.85 -16.19 -15.76
CA ALA A 116 -12.70 -16.19 -16.94
C ALA A 116 -11.91 -15.91 -18.24
N THR A 117 -10.62 -16.26 -18.28
CA THR A 117 -9.74 -15.97 -19.43
C THR A 117 -10.30 -16.51 -20.76
N PHE A 118 -11.01 -17.65 -20.72
CA PHE A 118 -11.60 -18.28 -21.90
C PHE A 118 -13.09 -17.97 -22.11
N ASP A 119 -13.71 -17.18 -21.21
CA ASP A 119 -15.07 -16.70 -21.40
C ASP A 119 -15.04 -15.43 -22.26
N PHE A 120 -15.76 -15.45 -23.38
CA PHE A 120 -15.87 -14.30 -24.28
C PHE A 120 -17.01 -13.35 -23.90
N TRP A 121 -17.87 -13.75 -22.95
CA TRP A 121 -19.03 -13.01 -22.49
C TRP A 121 -18.83 -12.41 -21.10
N VAL A 122 -17.66 -12.63 -20.49
CA VAL A 122 -17.36 -12.07 -19.17
C VAL A 122 -17.13 -10.56 -19.27
N ASP A 123 -17.82 -9.83 -18.40
CA ASP A 123 -17.57 -8.41 -18.21
C ASP A 123 -16.38 -8.18 -17.27
N ASN A 124 -15.61 -7.16 -17.58
CA ASN A 124 -14.60 -6.64 -16.67
C ASN A 124 -15.29 -5.87 -15.53
N PRO A 125 -14.82 -5.96 -14.27
CA PRO A 125 -15.36 -5.11 -13.22
C PRO A 125 -15.16 -3.64 -13.57
N PRO A 126 -16.00 -2.70 -13.11
CA PRO A 126 -15.86 -1.29 -13.45
C PRO A 126 -14.51 -0.73 -12.99
N PRO A 127 -13.87 0.19 -13.72
CA PRO A 127 -12.66 0.87 -13.23
C PRO A 127 -12.91 1.65 -11.92
N LEU A 128 -11.92 1.71 -11.03
CA LEU A 128 -11.98 2.50 -9.78
C LEU A 128 -12.25 4.00 -10.02
N VAL A 129 -11.94 4.51 -11.22
CA VAL A 129 -12.22 5.89 -11.63
C VAL A 129 -13.24 5.89 -12.78
N PRO A 130 -14.46 6.40 -12.57
CA PRO A 130 -15.47 6.45 -13.62
C PRO A 130 -15.08 7.41 -14.73
N ARG A 131 -15.59 7.20 -15.95
CA ARG A 131 -15.14 7.92 -17.16
C ARG A 131 -15.20 9.43 -17.07
N TYR A 132 -16.22 9.96 -16.41
CA TYR A 132 -16.43 11.39 -16.25
C TYR A 132 -15.40 12.05 -15.30
N LEU A 133 -14.64 11.27 -14.53
CA LEU A 133 -13.54 11.72 -13.67
C LEU A 133 -12.15 11.43 -14.26
N ARG A 134 -12.07 10.94 -15.50
CA ARG A 134 -10.80 10.77 -16.24
C ARG A 134 -10.63 11.93 -17.21
N LYS A 135 -9.56 12.71 -17.05
CA LYS A 135 -9.32 13.96 -17.78
C LYS A 135 -7.95 13.93 -18.45
N GLY A 136 -7.96 14.11 -19.77
CA GLY A 136 -6.77 14.30 -20.56
C GLY A 136 -6.30 15.74 -20.47
N ILE A 137 -5.02 15.91 -20.19
CA ILE A 137 -4.35 17.21 -20.19
C ILE A 137 -3.50 17.29 -21.44
N ARG A 138 -3.50 18.46 -22.06
CA ARG A 138 -2.75 18.68 -23.29
C ARG A 138 -1.29 18.89 -22.93
N GLU A 139 -0.53 17.80 -22.95
CA GLU A 139 0.92 17.81 -22.83
C GLU A 139 1.51 16.58 -23.54
N ARG A 140 2.81 16.59 -23.85
CA ARG A 140 3.47 15.40 -24.42
C ARG A 140 4.97 15.37 -24.16
N ILE A 141 5.43 14.22 -23.66
CA ILE A 141 6.84 13.85 -23.56
C ILE A 141 7.10 12.65 -24.48
N ASP A 142 8.27 12.61 -25.13
CA ASP A 142 8.68 11.52 -26.00
C ASP A 142 9.43 10.40 -25.27
N LYS A 143 9.77 9.33 -26.01
CA LYS A 143 10.52 8.18 -25.49
C LYS A 143 11.95 8.50 -25.04
N ALA A 144 12.51 9.65 -25.44
CA ALA A 144 13.82 10.12 -25.04
C ALA A 144 13.74 11.12 -23.87
N GLY A 145 12.54 11.42 -23.37
CA GLY A 145 12.31 12.37 -22.28
C GLY A 145 12.20 13.83 -22.73
N ASN A 146 12.17 14.11 -24.02
CA ASN A 146 12.02 15.48 -24.54
C ASN A 146 10.55 15.91 -24.53
N VAL A 147 10.31 17.18 -24.23
CA VAL A 147 8.98 17.78 -24.31
C VAL A 147 8.65 18.04 -25.78
N ILE A 148 7.61 17.38 -26.29
CA ILE A 148 7.02 17.63 -27.61
C ILE A 148 5.95 18.73 -27.51
N THR A 149 5.10 18.64 -26.50
CA THR A 149 4.02 19.59 -26.25
C THR A 149 4.12 20.05 -24.80
N PRO A 150 4.34 21.35 -24.54
CA PRO A 150 4.34 21.89 -23.19
C PRO A 150 3.02 21.63 -22.47
N LEU A 151 3.05 21.62 -21.14
CA LEU A 151 1.86 21.53 -20.30
C LEU A 151 0.91 22.71 -20.53
N ASP A 152 -0.32 22.44 -20.97
CA ASP A 152 -1.38 23.43 -21.14
C ASP A 152 -2.24 23.55 -19.88
N LEU A 153 -1.97 24.59 -19.08
CA LEU A 153 -2.68 24.86 -17.84
C LEU A 153 -4.20 25.09 -18.03
N SER A 154 -4.65 25.54 -19.20
CA SER A 154 -6.08 25.78 -19.44
C SER A 154 -6.89 24.48 -19.47
N THR A 155 -6.28 23.37 -19.91
CA THR A 155 -6.92 22.04 -19.86
C THR A 155 -6.94 21.49 -18.44
N LEU A 156 -5.90 21.80 -17.64
CA LEU A 156 -5.80 21.42 -16.24
C LEU A 156 -6.85 22.14 -15.38
N GLU A 157 -7.04 23.45 -15.60
CA GLU A 157 -8.05 24.27 -14.90
C GLU A 157 -9.46 23.69 -15.07
N LYS A 158 -9.84 23.33 -16.30
CA LYS A 158 -11.14 22.70 -16.58
C LYS A 158 -11.30 21.36 -15.86
N ALA A 159 -10.24 20.54 -15.81
CA ALA A 159 -10.27 19.27 -15.08
C ALA A 159 -10.47 19.50 -13.58
N ILE A 160 -9.79 20.51 -13.02
CA ILE A 160 -9.89 20.89 -11.60
C ILE A 160 -11.29 21.36 -11.25
N GLU A 161 -11.94 22.18 -12.08
CA GLU A 161 -13.33 22.61 -11.85
C GLU A 161 -14.27 21.40 -11.73
N ILE A 162 -14.11 20.41 -12.60
CA ILE A 162 -14.90 19.17 -12.54
C ILE A 162 -14.60 18.41 -11.25
N PHE A 163 -13.33 18.27 -10.87
CA PHE A 163 -12.95 17.57 -9.64
C PHE A 163 -13.47 18.27 -8.38
N LYS A 164 -13.52 19.60 -8.37
CA LYS A 164 -14.16 20.39 -7.30
C LYS A 164 -15.66 20.09 -7.19
N ASN A 165 -16.37 20.20 -8.32
CA ASN A 165 -17.82 20.02 -8.36
C ASN A 165 -18.24 18.60 -7.96
N GLU A 166 -17.42 17.61 -8.29
CA GLU A 166 -17.67 16.19 -7.99
C GLU A 166 -17.17 15.75 -6.61
N GLY A 167 -16.50 16.63 -5.86
CA GLY A 167 -15.99 16.32 -4.52
C GLY A 167 -14.91 15.25 -4.52
N VAL A 168 -13.96 15.32 -5.45
CA VAL A 168 -12.83 14.38 -5.52
C VAL A 168 -11.94 14.54 -4.28
N GLU A 169 -11.63 13.41 -3.64
CA GLU A 169 -10.82 13.33 -2.41
C GLU A 169 -9.37 12.93 -2.70
N GLY A 170 -9.13 12.25 -3.83
CA GLY A 170 -7.80 11.87 -4.29
C GLY A 170 -7.61 12.05 -5.81
N ILE A 171 -6.41 12.38 -6.26
CA ILE A 171 -6.08 12.55 -7.68
C ILE A 171 -4.86 11.71 -8.04
N ALA A 172 -5.01 10.85 -9.05
CA ALA A 172 -3.91 10.18 -9.70
C ALA A 172 -3.47 10.97 -10.94
N VAL A 173 -2.19 11.28 -11.05
CA VAL A 173 -1.61 11.93 -12.24
C VAL A 173 -0.70 10.94 -12.93
N VAL A 174 -1.03 10.60 -14.18
CA VAL A 174 -0.34 9.55 -14.94
C VAL A 174 -0.10 10.01 -16.37
N LEU A 175 1.04 10.63 -16.59
CA LEU A 175 1.42 11.09 -17.92
C LEU A 175 2.31 10.06 -18.62
N LEU A 176 2.29 10.05 -19.96
CA LEU A 176 3.19 9.19 -20.71
C LEU A 176 4.64 9.63 -20.54
N PHE A 177 5.53 8.65 -20.38
CA PHE A 177 6.97 8.85 -20.15
C PHE A 177 7.34 9.67 -18.91
N ALA A 178 6.41 9.90 -17.98
CA ALA A 178 6.70 10.57 -16.71
C ALA A 178 7.76 9.85 -15.86
N PHE A 179 7.90 8.52 -16.02
CA PHE A 179 8.96 7.73 -15.39
C PHE A 179 10.37 8.06 -15.91
N LEU A 180 10.50 8.71 -17.09
CA LEU A 180 11.76 9.22 -17.62
C LEU A 180 11.95 10.70 -17.29
N ASN A 181 10.89 11.48 -17.45
CA ASN A 181 10.90 12.92 -17.17
C ASN A 181 9.63 13.31 -16.40
N PRO A 182 9.72 13.46 -15.07
CA PRO A 182 8.56 13.69 -14.21
C PRO A 182 8.09 15.15 -14.18
N ARG A 183 8.74 16.04 -14.94
CA ARG A 183 8.57 17.49 -14.82
C ARG A 183 7.10 17.94 -14.90
N HIS A 184 6.35 17.50 -15.92
CA HIS A 184 4.94 17.89 -16.05
C HIS A 184 4.07 17.33 -14.91
N GLU A 185 4.32 16.11 -14.42
CA GLU A 185 3.60 15.58 -13.26
C GLU A 185 3.86 16.41 -12.00
N GLN A 186 5.11 16.84 -11.79
CA GLN A 186 5.50 17.68 -10.66
C GLN A 186 4.88 19.09 -10.75
N GLU A 187 4.86 19.69 -11.95
CA GLU A 187 4.20 20.98 -12.20
C GLU A 187 2.69 20.89 -11.96
N ILE A 188 2.04 19.81 -12.42
CA ILE A 188 0.61 19.55 -12.14
C ILE A 188 0.37 19.42 -10.63
N ARG A 189 1.21 18.68 -9.90
CA ARG A 189 1.08 18.58 -8.43
C ARG A 189 1.12 19.93 -7.75
N SER A 190 2.06 20.80 -8.13
CA SER A 190 2.15 22.14 -7.54
C SER A 190 0.84 22.92 -7.75
N TYR A 191 0.32 22.91 -8.98
CA TYR A 191 -0.92 23.59 -9.31
C TYR A 191 -2.14 23.00 -8.58
N LEU A 192 -2.24 21.67 -8.50
CA LEU A 192 -3.30 20.97 -7.77
C LEU A 192 -3.24 21.27 -6.27
N THR A 193 -2.05 21.34 -5.68
CA THR A 193 -1.88 21.62 -4.24
C THR A 193 -2.40 23.02 -3.89
N GLU A 194 -2.18 24.00 -4.76
CA GLU A 194 -2.72 25.35 -4.60
C GLU A 194 -4.23 25.40 -4.85
N SER A 195 -4.71 24.71 -5.87
CA SER A 195 -6.11 24.79 -6.33
C SER A 195 -7.09 23.91 -5.54
N LEU A 196 -6.61 22.82 -4.94
CA LEU A 196 -7.37 21.78 -4.26
C LEU A 196 -6.69 21.40 -2.92
N PRO A 197 -6.61 22.35 -1.96
CA PRO A 197 -5.96 22.08 -0.69
C PRO A 197 -6.66 20.93 0.05
N GLY A 198 -5.86 19.96 0.52
CA GLY A 198 -6.34 18.80 1.26
C GLY A 198 -6.66 17.56 0.42
N VAL A 199 -6.76 17.68 -0.91
CA VAL A 199 -6.92 16.52 -1.81
C VAL A 199 -5.62 15.73 -1.87
N HIS A 200 -5.71 14.41 -1.73
CA HIS A 200 -4.53 13.55 -1.81
C HIS A 200 -4.05 13.41 -3.26
N ILE A 201 -2.77 13.65 -3.54
CA ILE A 201 -2.22 13.59 -4.91
C ILE A 201 -1.19 12.46 -5.01
N SER A 202 -1.36 11.59 -5.99
CA SER A 202 -0.43 10.51 -6.34
C SER A 202 0.15 10.73 -7.73
N LEU A 203 1.48 10.87 -7.83
CA LEU A 203 2.19 10.98 -9.10
C LEU A 203 2.68 9.60 -9.57
N SER A 204 2.44 9.27 -10.83
CA SER A 204 2.86 7.96 -11.36
C SER A 204 4.38 7.77 -11.36
N SER A 205 5.11 8.88 -11.55
CA SER A 205 6.58 8.94 -11.45
C SER A 205 7.13 8.75 -10.04
N GLU A 206 6.30 8.82 -8.99
CA GLU A 206 6.71 8.56 -7.60
C GLU A 206 6.24 7.18 -7.14
N ILE A 207 5.01 6.80 -7.50
CA ILE A 207 4.39 5.54 -7.06
C ILE A 207 4.89 4.34 -7.85
N CYS A 208 4.95 4.43 -9.18
CA CYS A 208 5.36 3.34 -10.06
C CYS A 208 6.15 3.90 -11.26
N PRO A 209 7.43 4.31 -11.06
CA PRO A 209 8.28 4.91 -12.09
C PRO A 209 8.82 3.89 -13.10
N GLU A 210 7.91 3.14 -13.74
CA GLU A 210 8.26 2.12 -14.71
C GLU A 210 7.43 2.20 -16.00
N PHE A 211 7.98 1.61 -17.06
CA PHE A 211 7.29 1.46 -18.34
C PHE A 211 6.03 0.58 -18.22
N ARG A 212 5.12 0.73 -19.20
CA ARG A 212 3.74 0.20 -19.28
C ARG A 212 2.72 1.06 -18.53
N GLU A 213 1.90 1.74 -19.32
CA GLU A 213 0.91 2.71 -18.90
C GLU A 213 -0.24 2.09 -18.11
N TYR A 214 -0.81 0.95 -18.52
CA TYR A 214 -2.00 0.41 -17.86
C TYR A 214 -1.74 0.03 -16.40
N GLU A 215 -0.72 -0.79 -16.15
CA GLU A 215 -0.40 -1.24 -14.79
C GLU A 215 0.13 -0.09 -13.92
N ARG A 216 0.87 0.86 -14.51
CA ARG A 216 1.29 2.10 -13.84
C ARG A 216 0.07 2.92 -13.42
N THR A 217 -0.88 3.17 -14.33
CA THR A 217 -2.11 3.90 -14.05
C THR A 217 -2.93 3.21 -12.97
N SER A 218 -3.15 1.90 -13.09
CA SER A 218 -3.89 1.10 -12.11
C SER A 218 -3.28 1.23 -10.71
N THR A 219 -1.95 1.10 -10.61
CA THR A 219 -1.21 1.21 -9.34
C THR A 219 -1.32 2.62 -8.74
N THR A 220 -1.12 3.67 -9.53
CA THR A 220 -1.22 5.06 -9.06
C THR A 220 -2.65 5.41 -8.64
N VAL A 221 -3.66 4.90 -9.35
CA VAL A 221 -5.07 5.07 -9.00
C VAL A 221 -5.40 4.37 -7.69
N MET A 222 -4.97 3.13 -7.48
CA MET A 222 -5.15 2.45 -6.19
C MET A 222 -4.48 3.22 -5.04
N ASN A 223 -3.31 3.80 -5.28
CA ASN A 223 -2.66 4.64 -4.28
C ASN A 223 -3.51 5.87 -3.93
N ALA A 224 -4.02 6.59 -4.94
CA ALA A 224 -4.90 7.75 -4.73
C ALA A 224 -6.23 7.38 -4.06
N TYR A 225 -6.74 6.19 -4.36
CA TYR A 225 -8.00 5.64 -3.81
C TYR A 225 -7.88 5.29 -2.33
N LEU A 226 -6.73 4.75 -1.92
CA LEU A 226 -6.47 4.32 -0.55
C LEU A 226 -5.87 5.41 0.33
N GLY A 227 -5.10 6.34 -0.24
CA GLY A 227 -4.35 7.37 0.47
C GLY A 227 -5.14 8.11 1.56
N PRO A 228 -6.32 8.69 1.27
CA PRO A 228 -7.13 9.41 2.25
C PRO A 228 -7.56 8.55 3.45
N ILE A 229 -8.02 7.31 3.21
CA ILE A 229 -8.52 6.42 4.26
C ILE A 229 -7.38 5.97 5.16
N ILE A 230 -6.27 5.57 4.55
CA ILE A 230 -5.08 5.14 5.28
C ILE A 230 -4.52 6.31 6.08
N LYS A 231 -4.51 7.53 5.53
CA LYS A 231 -4.10 8.72 6.25
C LYS A 231 -4.93 8.96 7.50
N THR A 232 -6.25 9.02 7.37
CA THR A 232 -7.16 9.26 8.50
C THR A 232 -6.95 8.22 9.61
N TYR A 233 -6.88 6.94 9.22
CA TYR A 233 -6.65 5.86 10.16
C TYR A 233 -5.30 5.98 10.90
N LEU A 234 -4.22 6.18 10.15
CA LEU A 234 -2.88 6.21 10.72
C LEU A 234 -2.62 7.46 11.55
N ASP A 235 -3.23 8.60 11.20
CA ASP A 235 -3.15 9.83 11.99
C ASP A 235 -3.83 9.62 13.36
N ASP A 236 -5.05 9.08 13.39
CA ASP A 236 -5.75 8.76 14.65
C ASP A 236 -4.97 7.73 15.48
N LEU A 237 -4.56 6.61 14.87
CA LEU A 237 -3.75 5.59 15.54
C LEU A 237 -2.49 6.19 16.17
N THR A 238 -1.79 7.07 15.43
CA THR A 238 -0.58 7.72 15.91
C THR A 238 -0.86 8.60 17.12
N VAL A 239 -1.91 9.42 17.08
CA VAL A 239 -2.31 10.29 18.21
C VAL A 239 -2.62 9.44 19.45
N GLN A 240 -3.44 8.40 19.29
CA GLN A 240 -3.89 7.54 20.37
C GLN A 240 -2.72 6.76 21.00
N VAL A 241 -1.84 6.17 20.18
CA VAL A 241 -0.65 5.45 20.66
C VAL A 241 0.30 6.42 21.35
N LYS A 242 0.63 7.56 20.75
CA LYS A 242 1.58 8.53 21.33
C LYS A 242 1.08 9.15 22.63
N LYS A 243 -0.23 9.30 22.81
CA LYS A 243 -0.83 9.79 24.06
C LYS A 243 -0.52 8.87 25.25
N ARG A 244 -0.46 7.56 25.04
CA ARG A 244 -0.20 6.56 26.10
C ARG A 244 1.25 6.07 26.12
N TYR A 245 1.90 6.06 24.96
CA TYR A 245 3.23 5.51 24.73
C TYR A 245 4.08 6.49 23.88
N PRO A 246 4.51 7.63 24.46
CA PRO A 246 5.11 8.73 23.70
C PRO A 246 6.41 8.34 22.97
N ASN A 247 7.16 7.38 23.52
CA ASN A 247 8.45 6.94 22.98
C ASN A 247 8.35 5.84 21.91
N PHE A 248 7.14 5.34 21.59
CA PHE A 248 7.00 4.28 20.59
C PHE A 248 7.34 4.79 19.21
N ASN A 249 8.20 4.07 18.50
CA ASN A 249 8.42 4.31 17.08
C ASN A 249 7.44 3.45 16.27
N ILE A 250 6.54 4.09 15.52
CA ILE A 250 5.47 3.41 14.77
C ILE A 250 5.92 3.22 13.32
N LEU A 251 6.00 1.96 12.92
CA LEU A 251 6.31 1.48 11.59
C LEU A 251 5.11 0.73 11.02
N ILE A 252 4.86 0.87 9.73
CA ILE A 252 3.78 0.20 9.01
C ILE A 252 4.38 -0.89 8.13
N PHE A 253 3.86 -2.10 8.25
CA PHE A 253 4.34 -3.26 7.51
C PHE A 253 3.88 -3.23 6.06
N GLN A 254 4.73 -3.69 5.15
CA GLN A 254 4.55 -3.58 3.70
C GLN A 254 4.43 -4.95 3.04
N SER A 255 3.79 -4.99 1.88
CA SER A 255 3.62 -6.19 1.05
C SER A 255 4.93 -6.80 0.52
N ASN A 256 6.02 -6.04 0.54
CA ASN A 256 7.36 -6.51 0.18
C ASN A 256 8.12 -7.17 1.35
N GLY A 257 7.50 -7.29 2.53
CA GLY A 257 8.11 -7.85 3.74
C GLY A 257 8.96 -6.86 4.55
N GLY A 258 9.02 -5.59 4.14
CA GLY A 258 9.64 -4.49 4.87
C GLY A 258 8.66 -3.72 5.75
N ALA A 259 9.14 -2.65 6.36
CA ALA A 259 8.31 -1.71 7.10
C ALA A 259 8.75 -0.27 6.82
N MET A 260 7.81 0.68 6.89
CA MET A 260 8.07 2.11 6.65
C MET A 260 7.51 2.99 7.77
N PRO A 261 8.05 4.20 7.99
CA PRO A 261 7.48 5.13 8.96
C PRO A 261 6.03 5.50 8.64
N VAL A 262 5.23 5.72 9.68
CA VAL A 262 3.82 6.11 9.55
C VAL A 262 3.62 7.36 8.67
N ALA A 263 4.54 8.33 8.75
CA ALA A 263 4.51 9.56 7.96
C ALA A 263 4.59 9.31 6.44
N SER A 264 5.18 8.19 6.00
CA SER A 264 5.30 7.83 4.59
C SER A 264 4.17 6.92 4.11
N ALA A 265 3.49 6.22 5.02
CA ALA A 265 2.56 5.16 4.68
C ALA A 265 1.34 5.64 3.88
N ALA A 266 0.81 6.82 4.20
CA ALA A 266 -0.28 7.42 3.44
C ALA A 266 0.12 7.79 2.00
N ALA A 267 1.35 8.25 1.79
CA ALA A 267 1.85 8.59 0.45
C ALA A 267 2.05 7.35 -0.43
N TYR A 268 2.36 6.20 0.18
CA TYR A 268 2.58 4.92 -0.50
C TYR A 268 1.55 3.87 -0.06
N ALA A 269 0.28 4.28 0.03
CA ALA A 269 -0.83 3.44 0.48
C ALA A 269 -0.95 2.10 -0.28
N SER A 270 -0.62 2.10 -1.58
CA SER A 270 -0.61 0.90 -2.42
C SER A 270 0.38 -0.19 -1.96
N ASN A 271 1.45 0.16 -1.23
CA ASN A 271 2.40 -0.81 -0.67
C ASN A 271 1.83 -1.60 0.52
N LEU A 272 0.67 -1.20 1.06
CA LEU A 272 0.05 -1.84 2.22
C LEU A 272 -0.91 -2.96 1.82
N ILE A 273 -1.21 -3.05 0.53
CA ILE A 273 -2.06 -4.08 -0.05
C ILE A 273 -1.41 -5.45 0.13
N ASN A 274 -2.12 -6.38 0.75
CA ASN A 274 -1.64 -7.74 1.09
C ASN A 274 -0.42 -7.74 2.03
N SER A 275 -0.31 -6.74 2.91
CA SER A 275 0.76 -6.66 3.92
C SER A 275 0.67 -7.76 5.00
N GLY A 276 -0.54 -8.16 5.41
CA GLY A 276 -0.75 -9.23 6.41
C GLY A 276 -0.14 -10.57 5.97
N PRO A 277 -0.58 -11.17 4.85
CA PRO A 277 -0.03 -12.45 4.39
C PRO A 277 1.47 -12.40 4.05
N ALA A 278 1.98 -11.23 3.63
CA ALA A 278 3.42 -11.01 3.46
C ALA A 278 4.20 -11.22 4.77
N GLY A 279 3.61 -10.87 5.92
CA GLY A 279 4.18 -11.15 7.24
C GLY A 279 4.29 -12.64 7.53
N GLY A 280 3.25 -13.42 7.18
CA GLY A 280 3.24 -14.88 7.28
C GLY A 280 4.34 -15.54 6.42
N ALA A 281 4.56 -15.03 5.20
CA ALA A 281 5.65 -15.49 4.35
C ALA A 281 7.04 -15.19 4.94
N ILE A 282 7.23 -14.00 5.52
CA ILE A 282 8.49 -13.64 6.21
C ILE A 282 8.73 -14.52 7.43
N ALA A 283 7.68 -14.80 8.22
CA ALA A 283 7.75 -15.72 9.35
C ALA A 283 8.10 -17.14 8.90
N THR A 284 7.47 -17.63 7.82
CA THR A 284 7.79 -18.94 7.23
C THR A 284 9.24 -19.02 6.80
N ALA A 285 9.77 -17.98 6.14
CA ALA A 285 11.18 -17.91 5.76
C ALA A 285 12.11 -17.91 6.98
N TYR A 286 11.73 -17.23 8.07
CA TYR A 286 12.49 -17.26 9.31
C TYR A 286 12.53 -18.67 9.92
N VAL A 287 11.37 -19.34 10.06
CA VAL A 287 11.26 -20.71 10.59
C VAL A 287 12.02 -21.71 9.71
N SER A 288 11.91 -21.57 8.39
CA SER A 288 12.66 -22.33 7.38
C SER A 288 14.17 -22.29 7.65
N ARG A 289 14.74 -21.10 7.88
CA ARG A 289 16.17 -20.95 8.15
C ARG A 289 16.60 -21.57 9.48
N ILE A 290 15.85 -21.37 10.56
CA ILE A 290 16.24 -21.90 11.88
C ILE A 290 16.05 -23.41 12.00
N THR A 291 15.22 -24.02 11.15
CA THR A 291 15.04 -25.47 11.09
C THR A 291 15.97 -26.15 10.08
N GLY A 292 16.78 -25.38 9.34
CA GLY A 292 17.69 -25.89 8.30
C GLY A 292 17.00 -26.33 7.00
N ASN A 293 15.74 -25.95 6.79
CA ASN A 293 14.97 -26.28 5.59
C ASN A 293 14.91 -25.08 4.65
N GLU A 294 15.80 -24.97 3.67
CA GLU A 294 15.85 -23.81 2.77
C GLU A 294 14.67 -23.69 1.80
N MET A 295 13.84 -24.73 1.68
CA MET A 295 12.61 -24.73 0.89
C MET A 295 11.42 -25.01 1.80
N ALA A 296 10.40 -24.16 1.74
CA ALA A 296 9.18 -24.30 2.53
C ALA A 296 7.98 -23.72 1.80
N ILE A 297 6.78 -24.17 2.17
CA ILE A 297 5.52 -23.59 1.74
C ILE A 297 4.85 -23.04 3.00
N GLY A 298 4.57 -21.74 3.00
CA GLY A 298 3.73 -21.11 4.01
C GLY A 298 2.29 -21.12 3.54
N MET A 299 1.37 -21.51 4.41
CA MET A 299 -0.06 -21.50 4.13
C MET A 299 -0.77 -20.85 5.32
N ASP A 300 -1.42 -19.73 5.06
CA ASP A 300 -2.25 -19.02 6.03
C ASP A 300 -3.72 -19.17 5.63
N MET A 301 -4.51 -19.80 6.49
CA MET A 301 -5.91 -20.08 6.22
C MET A 301 -6.78 -19.33 7.23
N GLY A 302 -7.44 -18.27 6.76
CA GLY A 302 -8.42 -17.52 7.50
C GLY A 302 -9.84 -18.06 7.33
N GLY A 303 -10.83 -17.30 7.81
CA GLY A 303 -12.25 -17.64 7.63
C GLY A 303 -12.80 -17.37 6.22
N THR A 304 -12.12 -16.52 5.43
CA THR A 304 -12.58 -16.03 4.12
C THR A 304 -11.60 -16.31 3.00
N THR A 305 -10.30 -16.28 3.29
CA THR A 305 -9.21 -16.43 2.30
C THR A 305 -8.20 -17.48 2.76
N CYS A 306 -7.46 -18.00 1.80
CA CYS A 306 -6.30 -18.87 2.02
C CYS A 306 -5.15 -18.31 1.19
N ASP A 307 -4.08 -17.89 1.85
CA ASP A 307 -2.92 -17.27 1.24
C ASP A 307 -1.74 -18.24 1.28
N ILE A 308 -1.13 -18.51 0.11
CA ILE A 308 0.00 -19.44 -0.01
C ILE A 308 1.26 -18.69 -0.43
N SER A 309 2.39 -18.98 0.23
CA SER A 309 3.71 -18.44 -0.10
C SER A 309 4.74 -19.54 -0.30
N VAL A 310 5.69 -19.30 -1.20
CA VAL A 310 6.80 -20.23 -1.46
C VAL A 310 8.11 -19.62 -0.99
N ILE A 311 8.85 -20.36 -0.17
CA ILE A 311 10.19 -20.02 0.27
C ILE A 311 11.19 -20.81 -0.57
N ASP A 312 12.13 -20.11 -1.20
CA ASP A 312 13.25 -20.68 -1.95
C ASP A 312 14.56 -20.11 -1.38
N ARG A 313 15.52 -20.98 -1.08
CA ARG A 313 16.81 -20.60 -0.47
C ARG A 313 16.67 -19.73 0.78
N GLY A 314 15.69 -20.08 1.62
CA GLY A 314 15.42 -19.41 2.89
C GLY A 314 14.89 -17.97 2.75
N ILE A 315 14.44 -17.54 1.56
CA ILE A 315 13.79 -16.24 1.34
C ILE A 315 12.42 -16.42 0.66
N PRO A 316 11.42 -15.57 0.95
CA PRO A 316 10.17 -15.60 0.20
C PRO A 316 10.41 -15.27 -1.27
N ARG A 317 9.73 -15.97 -2.17
CA ARG A 317 9.67 -15.54 -3.56
C ARG A 317 9.00 -14.17 -3.65
N THR A 318 9.53 -13.32 -4.51
CA THR A 318 8.99 -11.99 -4.77
C THR A 318 8.52 -11.88 -6.22
N THR A 319 7.59 -10.95 -6.43
CA THR A 319 7.06 -10.58 -7.74
C THR A 319 7.03 -9.05 -7.85
N THR A 320 7.04 -8.53 -9.07
CA THR A 320 6.77 -7.10 -9.35
C THR A 320 5.36 -6.89 -9.90
N TRP A 321 4.56 -7.95 -9.86
CA TRP A 321 3.22 -7.99 -10.43
C TRP A 321 2.29 -8.77 -9.52
N GLY A 322 1.18 -8.14 -9.16
CA GLY A 322 0.14 -8.71 -8.32
C GLY A 322 -1.20 -8.04 -8.60
N GLY A 323 -2.11 -8.08 -7.64
CA GLY A 323 -3.40 -7.41 -7.74
C GLY A 323 -4.26 -7.68 -6.52
N VAL A 324 -5.36 -6.96 -6.45
CA VAL A 324 -6.48 -7.24 -5.54
C VAL A 324 -7.72 -7.32 -6.39
N SER A 325 -8.42 -8.45 -6.31
CA SER A 325 -9.47 -8.78 -7.28
C SER A 325 -8.89 -8.63 -8.71
N GLU A 326 -9.60 -7.98 -9.62
CA GLU A 326 -9.15 -7.81 -11.02
C GLU A 326 -8.34 -6.53 -11.27
N TYR A 327 -7.92 -5.80 -10.21
CA TYR A 327 -7.11 -4.60 -10.36
C TYR A 327 -5.62 -4.91 -10.26
N PRO A 328 -4.84 -4.78 -11.36
CA PRO A 328 -3.43 -5.14 -11.36
C PRO A 328 -2.58 -4.10 -10.62
N ILE A 329 -1.66 -4.58 -9.79
CA ILE A 329 -0.67 -3.77 -9.07
C ILE A 329 0.71 -4.10 -9.61
N LYS A 330 1.52 -3.07 -9.86
CA LYS A 330 2.89 -3.20 -10.33
C LYS A 330 3.86 -2.59 -9.31
N LEU A 331 4.09 -3.32 -8.24
CA LEU A 331 5.02 -2.96 -7.17
C LEU A 331 5.81 -4.20 -6.75
N PRO A 332 7.06 -4.06 -6.28
CA PRO A 332 7.77 -5.16 -5.65
C PRO A 332 6.97 -5.64 -4.42
N MET A 333 6.62 -6.92 -4.39
CA MET A 333 5.89 -7.54 -3.29
C MET A 333 6.26 -9.01 -3.15
N ILE A 334 5.90 -9.61 -2.02
CA ILE A 334 6.01 -11.06 -1.84
C ILE A 334 5.00 -11.75 -2.76
N ASP A 335 5.43 -12.81 -3.43
CA ASP A 335 4.56 -13.61 -4.30
C ASP A 335 3.65 -14.48 -3.43
N LEU A 336 2.38 -14.09 -3.40
CA LEU A 336 1.29 -14.75 -2.68
C LEU A 336 0.31 -15.34 -3.70
N LYS A 337 -0.27 -16.49 -3.39
CA LYS A 337 -1.25 -17.20 -4.22
C LYS A 337 -2.56 -17.39 -3.50
#